data_AF-A0A3B3ZDN9-F1
#
_entry.id   AF-A0A3B3ZDN9-F1
#
_cell.length_a   1.000
_cell.length_b   1.000
_cell.length_c   1.000
_cell.angle_alpha   90.00
_cell.angle_beta   90.00
_cell.angle_gamma   90.00
#
_symmetry.space_group_name_H-M   'P 1'
#
loop_
_entity.id
_entity.type
_entity.pdbx_description
1 polymer ?
#
loop_
_entity_poly.entity_id
_entity_poly.type
_entity_poly.pdbx_seq_one_letter_code
_entity_poly.pdbx_strand_id
1 'polypeptide(L)'
;MTMDEVREFERTIQEATNQKIGMFPPSISISETPLSSCALTGPASAPSTPMCTDAPESLSVPKDRPRKKSAPETLTLSVTALGKLTLVFASEKSIGAFVYLYP
;
A
#
# COMPACT_ATOMS: atom_id res chain seq x y z
N MET A 1 4.02 -26.82 3.11
CA MET A 1 2.78 -26.05 3.15
C MET A 1 2.10 -26.17 1.80
N THR A 2 1.07 -27.00 1.71
CA THR A 2 0.20 -27.14 0.53
C THR A 2 -0.84 -26.02 0.51
N MET A 3 -1.51 -25.80 -0.62
CA MET A 3 -2.60 -24.82 -0.69
C MET A 3 -3.75 -25.16 0.26
N ASP A 4 -4.00 -26.45 0.51
CA ASP A 4 -4.99 -26.91 1.48
C ASP A 4 -4.58 -26.59 2.91
N GLU A 5 -3.31 -26.84 3.25
CA GLU A 5 -2.76 -26.48 4.57
C GLU A 5 -2.82 -24.96 4.82
N VAL A 6 -2.61 -24.12 3.81
CA VAL A 6 -2.78 -22.65 3.93
C VAL A 6 -4.24 -22.28 4.21
N ARG A 7 -5.17 -22.84 3.43
CA ARG A 7 -6.61 -22.57 3.59
C ARG A 7 -7.13 -22.99 4.95
N GLU A 8 -6.69 -24.14 5.44
CA GLU A 8 -7.07 -24.66 6.76
C GLU A 8 -6.51 -23.78 7.88
N PHE A 9 -5.25 -23.34 7.75
CA PHE A 9 -4.65 -22.42 8.70
C PHE A 9 -5.42 -21.10 8.78
N GLU A 10 -5.69 -20.46 7.65
CA GLU A 10 -6.45 -19.20 7.61
C GLU A 10 -7.84 -19.36 8.23
N ARG A 11 -8.55 -20.45 7.91
CA ARG A 11 -9.85 -20.75 8.51
C ARG A 11 -9.76 -20.92 10.02
N THR A 12 -8.79 -21.69 10.50
CA THR A 12 -8.61 -21.99 11.94
C THR A 12 -8.37 -20.71 12.74
N ILE A 13 -7.55 -19.80 12.23
CA ILE A 13 -7.30 -18.50 12.88
C ILE A 13 -8.57 -17.66 12.93
N GLN A 14 -9.36 -17.64 11.85
CA GLN A 14 -10.60 -16.90 11.79
C GLN A 14 -11.64 -17.45 12.78
N GLU A 15 -11.80 -18.77 12.85
CA GLU A 15 -12.71 -19.41 13.80
C GLU A 15 -12.31 -19.15 15.25
N ALA A 16 -11.03 -19.27 15.57
CA ALA A 16 -10.50 -18.95 16.90
C ALA A 16 -10.76 -17.48 17.28
N THR A 17 -10.63 -16.56 16.31
CA THR A 17 -10.93 -15.14 16.51
C THR A 17 -12.43 -14.95 16.78
N ASN A 18 -13.29 -15.57 15.97
CA ASN A 18 -14.74 -15.48 16.13
C ASN A 18 -15.20 -16.00 17.50
N GLN A 19 -14.56 -17.05 18.03
CA GLN A 19 -14.84 -17.53 19.39
C GLN A 19 -14.40 -16.53 20.47
N LYS A 20 -13.32 -15.79 20.24
CA LYS A 20 -12.75 -14.84 21.21
C LYS A 20 -13.51 -13.51 21.27
N ILE A 21 -13.91 -12.97 20.13
CA ILE A 21 -14.49 -11.61 20.03
C ILE A 21 -15.93 -11.58 19.52
N GLY A 22 -16.50 -12.76 19.22
CA GLY A 22 -17.80 -12.88 18.56
C GLY A 22 -17.67 -12.80 17.03
N MET A 23 -18.71 -13.27 16.34
CA MET A 23 -18.77 -13.21 14.89
C MET A 23 -19.08 -11.77 14.46
N PHE A 24 -18.09 -11.08 13.89
CA PHE A 24 -18.27 -9.74 13.34
C PHE A 24 -18.67 -9.85 11.87
N PRO A 25 -19.91 -9.47 11.48
CA PRO A 25 -20.29 -9.50 10.07
C PRO A 25 -19.37 -8.56 9.28
N PRO A 26 -18.97 -8.93 8.05
CA PRO A 26 -18.22 -8.02 7.20
C PRO A 26 -19.04 -6.74 7.02
N SER A 27 -18.44 -5.58 7.33
CA SER A 27 -19.12 -4.28 7.38
C SER A 27 -19.63 -3.75 6.03
N ILE A 28 -19.58 -4.56 4.97
CA ILE A 28 -19.97 -4.15 3.63
C ILE A 28 -21.45 -4.48 3.41
N SER A 29 -22.24 -3.45 3.18
CA SER A 29 -23.60 -3.59 2.66
C SER A 29 -23.53 -3.45 1.15
N ILE A 30 -23.96 -4.48 0.44
CA ILE A 30 -24.19 -4.40 -1.01
C ILE A 30 -25.61 -3.85 -1.17
N SER A 31 -25.71 -2.56 -1.52
CA SER A 31 -26.98 -2.02 -2.02
C SER A 31 -27.05 -2.29 -3.52
N GLU A 32 -28.11 -2.95 -3.97
CA GLU A 32 -28.47 -2.98 -5.38
C GLU A 32 -28.93 -1.57 -5.75
N THR A 33 -28.00 -0.70 -6.14
CA THR A 33 -28.39 0.48 -6.89
C THR A 33 -28.88 -0.03 -8.24
N PRO A 34 -30.15 0.22 -8.64
CA PRO A 34 -30.59 -0.16 -9.96
C PRO A 34 -29.65 0.53 -10.94
N LEU A 35 -28.93 -0.27 -11.73
CA LEU A 35 -28.16 0.25 -12.85
C LEU A 35 -29.17 1.01 -13.70
N SER A 36 -29.08 2.35 -13.68
CA SER A 36 -29.85 3.24 -14.53
C SER A 36 -30.00 2.58 -15.88
N SER A 37 -31.24 2.25 -16.29
CA SER A 37 -31.47 1.67 -17.61
C SER A 37 -31.07 2.74 -18.60
N CYS A 38 -29.83 2.64 -19.09
CA CYS A 38 -29.32 3.53 -20.11
C CYS A 38 -30.21 3.30 -21.33
N ALA A 39 -31.08 4.27 -21.61
CA ALA A 39 -31.75 4.35 -22.90
C ALA A 39 -30.68 4.23 -23.98
N LEU A 40 -30.85 3.25 -24.87
CA LEU A 40 -29.95 2.86 -25.97
C LEU A 40 -29.73 3.96 -27.05
N THR A 41 -29.88 5.24 -26.71
CA THR A 41 -29.77 6.37 -27.65
C THR A 41 -29.15 7.62 -27.00
N GLY A 42 -28.11 7.46 -26.18
CA GLY A 42 -27.17 8.53 -25.84
C GLY A 42 -25.86 8.38 -26.62
N PRO A 43 -25.16 9.46 -27.01
CA PRO A 43 -23.86 9.34 -27.67
C PRO A 43 -22.95 8.53 -26.74
N ALA A 44 -22.37 7.45 -27.27
CA ALA A 44 -21.55 6.53 -26.51
C ALA A 44 -20.46 7.30 -25.76
N SER A 45 -20.61 7.41 -24.44
CA SER A 45 -19.70 8.12 -23.54
C SER A 45 -18.49 7.26 -23.15
N ALA A 46 -18.45 6.01 -23.59
CA ALA A 46 -17.27 5.17 -23.46
C ALA A 46 -16.30 5.49 -24.61
N PRO A 47 -15.10 6.03 -24.34
CA PRO A 47 -14.09 6.15 -25.38
C PRO A 47 -13.72 4.74 -25.86
N SER A 48 -13.76 4.52 -27.18
CA SER A 48 -13.21 3.29 -27.77
C SER A 48 -11.76 3.17 -27.33
N THR A 49 -11.35 1.98 -26.89
CA THR A 49 -9.93 1.67 -26.72
C THR A 49 -9.23 1.99 -28.04
N PRO A 50 -8.27 2.93 -28.07
CA PRO A 50 -7.55 3.23 -29.29
C PRO A 50 -6.78 1.99 -29.71
N MET A 51 -7.02 1.50 -30.93
CA MET A 51 -6.37 0.31 -31.50
C MET A 51 -4.89 0.57 -31.87
N CYS A 52 -4.33 1.72 -31.47
CA CYS A 52 -2.94 2.07 -31.76
C CYS A 52 -2.04 1.28 -30.82
N THR A 53 -1.29 0.33 -31.36
CA THR A 53 -0.24 -0.40 -30.64
C THR A 53 1.05 0.40 -30.49
N ASP A 54 1.09 1.63 -30.99
CA ASP A 54 2.27 2.48 -30.88
C ASP A 54 2.43 2.97 -29.45
N ALA A 55 3.68 2.93 -28.97
CA ALA A 55 3.97 3.35 -27.60
C ALA A 55 3.71 4.86 -27.48
N PRO A 56 2.98 5.32 -26.45
CA PRO A 56 2.73 6.75 -26.29
C PRO A 56 4.06 7.48 -26.13
N GLU A 57 4.28 8.50 -26.96
CA GLU A 57 5.53 9.28 -27.01
C GLU A 57 5.84 10.00 -25.68
N SER A 58 4.87 10.05 -24.76
CA SER A 58 5.01 10.52 -23.38
C SER A 58 5.77 9.58 -22.44
N LEU A 59 6.18 8.39 -22.87
CA LEU A 59 7.03 7.48 -22.09
C LEU A 59 8.52 7.65 -22.41
N SER A 60 9.01 8.88 -22.50
CA SER A 60 10.45 9.07 -22.32
C SER A 60 10.80 8.65 -20.89
N VAL A 61 11.67 7.65 -20.74
CA VAL A 61 12.24 7.26 -19.45
C VAL A 61 12.74 8.56 -18.79
N PRO A 62 12.32 8.89 -17.55
CA PRO A 62 12.72 10.14 -16.93
C PRO A 62 14.24 10.29 -17.03
N LYS A 63 14.69 11.28 -17.81
CA LYS A 63 16.10 11.56 -18.05
C LYS A 63 16.70 11.97 -16.71
N ASP A 64 17.44 11.03 -16.12
CA ASP A 64 18.07 11.04 -14.79
C ASP A 64 17.61 12.19 -13.89
N ARG A 65 16.35 12.13 -13.45
CA ARG A 65 15.85 13.07 -12.45
C ARG A 65 16.68 12.84 -11.19
N PRO A 66 17.35 13.87 -10.63
CA PRO A 66 18.01 13.73 -9.34
C PRO A 66 16.95 13.20 -8.38
N ARG A 67 17.12 11.95 -7.92
CA ARG A 67 16.18 11.35 -6.97
C ARG A 67 16.14 12.32 -5.80
N LYS A 68 14.97 12.90 -5.51
CA LYS A 68 14.78 13.53 -4.22
C LYS A 68 15.00 12.42 -3.20
N LYS A 69 16.13 12.41 -2.50
CA LYS A 69 16.25 11.64 -1.26
C LYS A 69 15.18 12.21 -0.35
N SER A 70 14.03 11.56 -0.28
CA SER A 70 12.87 12.03 0.48
C SER A 70 13.11 11.92 1.99
N ALA A 71 14.18 11.24 2.40
CA ALA A 71 14.57 11.11 3.78
C ALA A 71 15.76 12.03 4.11
N PRO A 72 15.75 12.72 5.26
CA PRO A 72 16.93 13.40 5.77
C PRO A 72 18.05 12.38 6.05
N GLU A 73 19.30 12.80 5.93
CA GLU A 73 20.47 11.96 6.24
C GLU A 73 20.46 11.45 7.69
N THR A 74 19.82 12.21 8.57
CA THR A 74 19.71 11.92 10.00
C THR A 74 18.31 12.21 10.51
N LEU A 75 17.75 11.30 11.30
CA LEU A 75 16.47 11.48 11.99
C LEU A 75 16.71 11.49 13.49
N THR A 76 16.42 12.61 14.16
CA THR A 76 16.61 12.78 15.60
C THR A 76 15.27 12.56 16.31
N LEU A 77 15.19 11.57 17.19
CA LEU A 77 14.02 11.32 18.03
C LEU A 77 14.31 11.73 19.47
N SER A 78 13.46 12.60 20.02
CA SER A 78 13.48 12.90 21.45
C SER A 78 12.79 11.76 22.21
N VAL A 79 13.58 10.89 22.84
CA VAL A 79 13.06 9.87 23.75
C VAL A 79 13.00 10.49 25.15
N THR A 80 11.80 10.78 25.62
CA THR A 80 11.55 11.31 26.96
C THR A 80 11.82 10.24 28.01
N ALA A 81 13.09 10.04 28.37
CA ALA A 81 13.58 9.60 29.70
C ALA A 81 15.06 9.16 29.72
N LEU A 82 15.75 8.93 28.58
CA LEU A 82 17.09 8.29 28.62
C LEU A 82 18.16 8.84 27.66
N GLY A 83 17.99 10.06 27.14
CA GLY A 83 18.97 10.71 26.27
C GLY A 83 18.49 10.87 24.82
N LYS A 84 19.30 11.57 24.00
CA LYS A 84 18.97 11.82 22.59
C LYS A 84 19.41 10.61 21.76
N LEU A 85 18.46 10.03 21.02
CA LEU A 85 18.74 8.98 20.05
C LEU A 85 18.82 9.59 18.65
N THR A 86 19.96 9.40 17.99
CA THR A 86 20.19 9.89 16.62
C THR A 86 20.30 8.69 15.69
N LEU A 87 19.40 8.63 14.70
CA LEU A 87 19.39 7.60 13.67
C LEU A 87 20.01 8.16 12.39
N VAL A 88 21.11 7.56 11.91
CA VAL A 88 21.79 7.97 10.67
C VAL A 88 21.44 6.99 9.55
N PHE A 89 20.95 7.50 8.43
CA PHE A 89 20.58 6.70 7.25
C PHE A 89 21.65 6.81 6.16
N ALA A 90 22.48 5.77 6.04
CA ALA A 90 23.51 5.71 5.01
C ALA A 90 23.00 4.98 3.74
N SER A 91 22.39 5.72 2.80
CA SER A 91 22.09 5.26 1.42
C SER A 91 21.01 4.17 1.24
N GLU A 92 20.43 4.12 0.03
CA GLU A 92 19.18 3.43 -0.37
C GLU A 92 19.16 1.89 -0.17
N LYS A 93 20.22 1.29 0.38
CA LYS A 93 20.31 -0.16 0.68
C LYS A 93 20.76 -0.50 2.11
N SER A 94 20.89 0.47 3.02
CA SER A 94 21.48 0.21 4.34
C SER A 94 20.48 0.12 5.49
N ILE A 95 20.78 -0.78 6.42
CA ILE A 95 20.16 -0.91 7.73
C ILE A 95 20.64 0.30 8.57
N GLY A 96 19.71 1.11 9.08
CA GLY A 96 20.04 2.30 9.88
C GLY A 96 20.84 1.94 11.14
N ALA A 97 21.89 2.71 11.43
CA ALA A 97 22.70 2.56 12.64
C ALA A 97 22.17 3.47 13.77
N PHE A 98 22.04 2.91 14.97
CA PHE A 98 21.65 3.65 16.18
C PHE A 98 22.90 4.13 16.90
N VAL A 99 23.06 5.45 17.04
CA VAL A 99 24.12 6.05 17.85
C VAL A 99 23.50 6.67 19.10
N TYR A 100 23.90 6.15 20.26
CA TYR A 100 23.54 6.72 21.56
C TYR A 100 24.59 7.74 21.97
N LEU A 101 24.20 9.01 22.06
CA LEU A 101 25.02 10.05 22.66
C LEU A 101 24.58 10.20 24.11
N TYR A 102 25.36 9.64 25.02
CA TYR A 102 25.25 9.98 26.44
C TYR A 102 25.81 11.39 26.67
N PRO A 103 25.28 12.14 27.67
CA PRO A 103 25.79 13.46 28.01
C PRO A 103 27.25 13.43 28.45
#